data_AF-A0A922YCS7-F1
#
_entry.id   AF-A0A922YCS7-F1
#
_cell.length_a   1.000
_cell.length_b   1.000
_cell.length_c   1.000
_cell.angle_alpha   90.00
_cell.angle_beta   90.00
_cell.angle_gamma   90.00
#
_symmetry.space_group_name_H-M   'P 1'
#
loop_
_entity.id
_entity.type
_entity.pdbx_description
1 polymer ?
#
loop_
_entity_poly.entity_id
_entity_poly.type
_entity_poly.pdbx_seq_one_letter_code
_entity_poly.pdbx_strand_id
1 'polypeptide(L)'
;MVGHRFWTKFSSIFIALAAAPLWAAAQGGCGLSDVARFQTAVLEPAEEATPAYLKRTAESFIANCPDRFEARDAHLIAARSAMDAGIAADAVSHYKDAIARGAHLSPVQRLDQSVALLAAGEEREALEARNLAISQWLEALTARGMTNFDIRKSRGGVILAVSFPQQDPDASVHALWLAVPDGPGLPAAAVLRPDPMRASLRALRTGRAPSALTILEQRTCRDARILRETAQPAAIESFDRAATEAMRNYLRQPAGLTKTGPGEPLPSCLMPELMLPVPAAAY
;
A
#
# COMPACT_ATOMS: atom_id res chain seq x y z
N MET A 1 -30.48 -29.10 44.89
CA MET A 1 -30.75 -28.53 46.23
C MET A 1 -31.13 -27.07 46.05
N VAL A 2 -32.27 -26.72 46.63
CA VAL A 2 -32.92 -25.41 46.60
C VAL A 2 -32.18 -24.44 47.52
N GLY A 3 -32.12 -23.17 47.11
CA GLY A 3 -31.67 -22.04 47.94
C GLY A 3 -32.39 -20.76 47.52
N HIS A 4 -33.67 -20.66 47.85
CA HIS A 4 -34.47 -19.44 47.77
C HIS A 4 -34.18 -18.49 48.95
N ARG A 5 -34.45 -17.19 48.71
CA ARG A 5 -35.05 -16.12 49.57
C ARG A 5 -34.28 -14.80 49.37
N PHE A 6 -34.86 -13.60 49.21
CA PHE A 6 -36.23 -13.09 49.34
C PHE A 6 -36.29 -11.63 48.77
N TRP A 7 -37.29 -11.34 47.92
CA TRP A 7 -38.22 -10.17 47.89
C TRP A 7 -37.76 -8.78 48.35
N THR A 8 -38.04 -7.70 47.61
CA THR A 8 -39.37 -7.03 47.47
C THR A 8 -39.50 -6.27 46.13
N LYS A 9 -40.52 -6.55 45.30
CA LYS A 9 -41.80 -5.80 45.14
C LYS A 9 -41.71 -4.27 45.13
N PHE A 10 -42.12 -3.63 44.02
CA PHE A 10 -43.32 -2.77 43.99
C PHE A 10 -43.76 -2.38 42.56
N SER A 11 -45.07 -2.48 42.36
CA SER A 11 -45.99 -1.73 41.50
C SER A 11 -45.81 -1.63 39.98
N SER A 12 -46.70 -2.38 39.33
CA SER A 12 -47.43 -2.07 38.10
C SER A 12 -47.68 -0.58 37.85
N ILE A 13 -47.35 -0.12 36.64
CA ILE A 13 -48.08 0.93 35.92
C ILE A 13 -48.33 0.39 34.51
N PHE A 14 -49.59 0.10 34.21
CA PHE A 14 -50.06 -0.07 32.84
C PHE A 14 -49.99 1.29 32.14
N ILE A 15 -49.11 1.44 31.16
CA ILE A 15 -49.23 2.49 30.15
C ILE A 15 -49.67 1.81 28.86
N ALA A 16 -50.97 1.88 28.58
CA ALA A 16 -51.51 1.67 27.25
C ALA A 16 -51.06 2.87 26.39
N LEU A 17 -49.92 2.73 25.71
CA LEU A 17 -49.54 3.63 24.63
C LEU A 17 -50.21 3.10 23.36
N ALA A 18 -51.23 3.85 22.93
CA ALA A 18 -51.88 3.71 21.65
C ALA A 18 -50.83 3.57 20.55
N ALA A 19 -51.01 2.55 19.70
CA ALA A 19 -50.32 2.43 18.43
C ALA A 19 -50.75 3.58 17.52
N ALA A 20 -50.11 4.74 17.68
CA ALA A 20 -50.00 5.70 16.60
C ALA A 20 -49.01 5.08 15.60
N PRO A 21 -49.36 4.99 14.30
CA PRO A 21 -48.38 4.62 13.30
C PRO A 21 -47.33 5.72 13.32
N LEU A 22 -46.18 5.42 13.94
CA LEU A 22 -44.95 6.13 13.68
C LEU A 22 -44.64 5.87 12.21
N TRP A 23 -45.21 6.70 11.35
CA TRP A 23 -44.49 7.13 10.17
C TRP A 23 -43.26 7.85 10.70
N ALA A 24 -42.25 7.06 11.07
CA ALA A 24 -40.88 7.48 11.02
C ALA A 24 -40.68 7.83 9.55
N ALA A 25 -40.88 9.10 9.22
CA ALA A 25 -40.21 9.68 8.08
C ALA A 25 -38.73 9.38 8.32
N ALA A 26 -38.23 8.33 7.67
CA ALA A 26 -36.81 8.12 7.51
C ALA A 26 -36.30 9.42 6.90
N GLN A 27 -35.72 10.28 7.74
CA GLN A 27 -34.96 11.41 7.25
C GLN A 27 -33.88 10.80 6.38
N GLY A 28 -34.04 10.98 5.06
CA GLY A 28 -33.28 10.30 4.03
C GLY A 28 -31.81 10.71 4.09
N GLY A 29 -31.06 10.02 4.93
CA GLY A 29 -29.63 10.16 5.09
C GLY A 29 -29.00 8.79 5.23
N CYS A 30 -27.81 8.65 4.63
CA CYS A 30 -27.01 7.45 4.73
C CYS A 30 -26.73 7.08 6.20
N GLY A 31 -27.13 5.86 6.60
CA GLY A 31 -27.02 5.37 7.97
C GLY A 31 -25.87 4.39 8.18
N LEU A 32 -25.70 3.93 9.43
CA LEU A 32 -24.71 2.90 9.77
C LEU A 32 -24.95 1.58 9.03
N SER A 33 -26.20 1.28 8.65
CA SER A 33 -26.53 0.13 7.81
C SER A 33 -25.93 0.20 6.41
N ASP A 34 -25.84 1.40 5.82
CA ASP A 34 -25.26 1.59 4.49
C ASP A 34 -23.74 1.51 4.55
N VAL A 35 -23.14 2.02 5.63
CA VAL A 35 -21.72 1.83 5.93
C VAL A 35 -21.39 0.34 6.09
N ALA A 36 -22.17 -0.39 6.90
CA ALA A 36 -21.96 -1.82 7.09
C ALA A 36 -22.10 -2.59 5.76
N ARG A 37 -23.10 -2.25 4.93
CA ARG A 37 -23.28 -2.85 3.61
C ARG A 37 -22.07 -2.60 2.70
N PHE A 38 -21.56 -1.37 2.68
CA PHE A 38 -20.36 -1.02 1.92
C PHE A 38 -19.13 -1.80 2.42
N GLN A 39 -18.89 -1.83 3.73
CA GLN A 39 -17.76 -2.55 4.33
C GLN A 39 -17.83 -4.04 4.05
N THR A 40 -19.00 -4.66 4.23
CA THR A 40 -19.22 -6.08 3.88
C THR A 40 -19.00 -6.31 2.39
N ALA A 41 -19.51 -5.45 1.51
CA ALA A 41 -19.32 -5.60 0.07
C ALA A 41 -17.83 -5.53 -0.36
N VAL A 42 -16.99 -4.80 0.38
CA VAL A 42 -15.54 -4.71 0.13
C VAL A 42 -14.79 -5.90 0.74
N LEU A 43 -15.12 -6.30 1.98
CA LEU A 43 -14.39 -7.34 2.72
C LEU A 43 -14.80 -8.77 2.33
N GLU A 44 -16.09 -8.95 2.06
CA GLU A 44 -16.73 -10.23 1.75
C GLU A 44 -17.58 -10.07 0.48
N PRO A 45 -16.93 -9.92 -0.68
CA PRO A 45 -17.63 -9.63 -1.92
C PRO A 45 -18.49 -10.83 -2.34
N ALA A 46 -19.72 -10.54 -2.75
CA ALA A 46 -20.67 -11.56 -3.19
C ALA A 46 -20.33 -12.17 -4.57
N GLU A 47 -19.43 -11.51 -5.31
CA GLU A 47 -18.85 -11.95 -6.57
C GLU A 47 -17.32 -11.80 -6.54
N GLU A 48 -16.62 -12.16 -7.62
CA GLU A 48 -15.17 -11.94 -7.71
C GLU A 48 -14.84 -10.44 -7.55
N ALA A 49 -13.89 -10.14 -6.65
CA ALA A 49 -13.47 -8.80 -6.25
C ALA A 49 -12.66 -8.07 -7.36
N THR A 50 -13.23 -7.95 -8.54
CA THR A 50 -12.59 -7.29 -9.68
C THR A 50 -12.47 -5.77 -9.44
N PRO A 51 -11.50 -5.08 -10.08
CA PRO A 51 -11.42 -3.62 -10.02
C PRO A 51 -12.72 -2.93 -10.45
N ALA A 52 -13.45 -3.51 -11.41
CA ALA A 52 -14.74 -2.99 -11.84
C ALA A 52 -15.82 -3.11 -10.75
N TYR A 53 -15.87 -4.24 -10.03
CA TYR A 53 -16.77 -4.42 -8.89
C TYR A 53 -16.45 -3.42 -7.78
N LEU A 54 -15.17 -3.32 -7.38
CA LEU A 54 -14.73 -2.40 -6.33
C LEU A 54 -15.02 -0.95 -6.68
N LYS A 55 -14.79 -0.54 -7.93
CA LYS A 55 -15.18 0.79 -8.44
C LYS A 55 -16.67 1.03 -8.26
N ARG A 56 -17.53 0.13 -8.78
CA ARG A 56 -18.99 0.30 -8.70
C ARG A 56 -19.47 0.41 -7.25
N THR A 57 -18.93 -0.43 -6.37
CA THR A 57 -19.28 -0.46 -4.94
C THR A 57 -18.88 0.85 -4.26
N ALA A 58 -17.66 1.32 -4.50
CA ALA A 58 -17.15 2.58 -3.95
C ALA A 58 -17.92 3.80 -4.47
N GLU A 59 -18.12 3.92 -5.79
CA GLU A 59 -18.84 5.02 -6.42
C GLU A 59 -20.30 5.08 -5.99
N SER A 60 -20.95 3.92 -5.86
CA SER A 60 -22.33 3.85 -5.34
C SER A 60 -22.40 4.33 -3.89
N PHE A 61 -21.41 4.00 -3.06
CA PHE A 61 -21.35 4.50 -1.70
C PHE A 61 -21.10 6.01 -1.66
N ILE A 62 -20.13 6.52 -2.42
CA ILE A 62 -19.84 7.96 -2.51
C ILE A 62 -21.09 8.75 -2.93
N ALA A 63 -21.83 8.28 -3.93
CA ALA A 63 -23.03 8.93 -4.42
C ALA A 63 -24.18 8.94 -3.40
N ASN A 64 -24.38 7.83 -2.68
CA ASN A 64 -25.47 7.69 -1.71
C ASN A 64 -25.14 8.29 -0.34
N CYS A 65 -23.85 8.37 0.00
CA CYS A 65 -23.33 8.68 1.33
C CYS A 65 -22.20 9.74 1.28
N PRO A 66 -22.36 10.86 0.57
CA PRO A 66 -21.25 11.77 0.27
C PRO A 66 -20.66 12.43 1.51
N ASP A 67 -21.42 12.62 2.59
CA ASP A 67 -20.95 13.32 3.81
C ASP A 67 -20.47 12.37 4.91
N ARG A 68 -20.46 11.07 4.64
CA ARG A 68 -19.98 10.07 5.61
C ARG A 68 -18.47 10.13 5.75
N PHE A 69 -18.00 9.87 6.96
CA PHE A 69 -16.58 9.75 7.25
C PHE A 69 -15.93 8.63 6.43
N GLU A 70 -16.65 7.51 6.27
CA GLU A 70 -16.22 6.34 5.52
C GLU A 70 -16.12 6.59 4.00
N ALA A 71 -16.67 7.71 3.50
CA ALA A 71 -16.54 8.09 2.09
C ALA A 71 -15.07 8.33 1.69
N ARG A 72 -14.20 8.67 2.65
CA ARG A 72 -12.75 8.78 2.41
C ARG A 72 -12.14 7.45 1.97
N ASP A 73 -12.59 6.33 2.54
CA ASP A 73 -12.08 4.99 2.24
C ASP A 73 -12.65 4.51 0.90
N ALA A 74 -13.92 4.83 0.63
CA ALA A 74 -14.53 4.63 -0.68
C ALA A 74 -13.78 5.38 -1.78
N HIS A 75 -13.40 6.64 -1.56
CA HIS A 75 -12.56 7.39 -2.50
C HIS A 75 -11.19 6.74 -2.71
N LEU A 76 -10.54 6.17 -1.68
CA LEU A 76 -9.28 5.43 -1.88
C LEU A 76 -9.44 4.17 -2.73
N ILE A 77 -10.55 3.44 -2.56
CA ILE A 77 -10.88 2.26 -3.40
C ILE A 77 -11.16 2.69 -4.84
N ALA A 78 -11.93 3.77 -5.02
CA ALA A 78 -12.25 4.33 -6.34
C ALA A 78 -10.97 4.84 -7.04
N ALA A 79 -10.07 5.50 -6.31
CA ALA A 79 -8.77 5.94 -6.82
C ALA A 79 -7.93 4.77 -7.32
N ARG A 80 -7.82 3.69 -6.53
CA ARG A 80 -7.09 2.49 -6.95
C ARG A 80 -7.73 1.83 -8.17
N SER A 81 -9.06 1.75 -8.20
CA SER A 81 -9.77 1.19 -9.35
C SER A 81 -9.59 2.03 -10.62
N ALA A 82 -9.49 3.36 -10.49
CA ALA A 82 -9.17 4.27 -11.59
C ALA A 82 -7.73 4.09 -12.08
N MET A 83 -6.78 3.83 -11.17
CA MET A 83 -5.40 3.44 -11.54
C MET A 83 -5.40 2.16 -12.38
N ASP A 84 -6.12 1.14 -11.94
CA ASP A 84 -6.21 -0.15 -12.64
C ASP A 84 -6.94 -0.02 -13.99
N ALA A 85 -7.84 0.96 -14.14
CA ALA A 85 -8.53 1.28 -15.39
C ALA A 85 -7.75 2.23 -16.33
N GLY A 86 -6.59 2.73 -15.91
CA GLY A 86 -5.79 3.67 -16.72
C GLY A 86 -6.29 5.11 -16.72
N ILE A 87 -7.21 5.49 -15.82
CA ILE A 87 -7.87 6.81 -15.83
C ILE A 87 -7.21 7.75 -14.80
N ALA A 88 -6.13 8.40 -15.22
CA ALA A 88 -5.31 9.24 -14.33
C ALA A 88 -6.09 10.39 -13.66
N ALA A 89 -6.93 11.10 -14.43
CA ALA A 89 -7.70 12.23 -13.91
C ALA A 89 -8.66 11.81 -12.77
N ASP A 90 -9.40 10.71 -12.95
CA ASP A 90 -10.29 10.15 -11.94
C ASP A 90 -9.51 9.72 -10.69
N ALA A 91 -8.37 9.04 -10.87
CA ALA A 91 -7.52 8.62 -9.75
C ALA A 91 -7.02 9.82 -8.94
N VAL A 92 -6.54 10.88 -9.62
CA VAL A 92 -6.12 12.13 -8.98
C VAL A 92 -7.28 12.80 -8.23
N SER A 93 -8.46 12.88 -8.82
CA SER A 93 -9.65 13.46 -8.18
C SER A 93 -10.00 12.72 -6.89
N HIS A 94 -10.08 11.39 -6.95
CA HIS A 94 -10.43 10.59 -5.77
C HIS A 94 -9.37 10.64 -4.67
N TYR A 95 -8.07 10.67 -5.00
CA TYR A 95 -7.04 10.90 -3.98
C TYR A 95 -7.20 12.28 -3.33
N LYS A 96 -7.48 13.33 -4.11
CA LYS A 96 -7.73 14.69 -3.59
C LYS A 96 -8.94 14.70 -2.65
N ASP A 97 -10.05 14.07 -3.04
CA ASP A 97 -11.28 13.99 -2.24
C ASP A 97 -11.07 13.18 -0.95
N ALA A 98 -10.37 12.05 -1.02
CA ALA A 98 -10.04 11.26 0.15
C ALA A 98 -9.21 12.08 1.17
N ILE A 99 -8.17 12.79 0.69
CA ILE A 99 -7.30 13.64 1.53
C ILE A 99 -8.09 14.80 2.14
N ALA A 100 -8.94 15.47 1.36
CA ALA A 100 -9.79 16.57 1.84
C ALA A 100 -10.74 16.11 2.97
N ARG A 101 -11.10 14.82 2.98
CA ARG A 101 -11.92 14.17 4.00
C ARG A 101 -11.11 13.57 5.16
N GLY A 102 -9.81 13.87 5.24
CA GLY A 102 -8.94 13.41 6.32
C GLY A 102 -8.44 11.98 6.17
N ALA A 103 -8.35 11.44 4.95
CA ALA A 103 -7.62 10.19 4.72
C ALA A 103 -6.11 10.39 4.93
N HIS A 104 -5.50 9.49 5.69
CA HIS A 104 -4.05 9.37 5.78
C HIS A 104 -3.57 8.28 4.83
N LEU A 105 -2.97 8.69 3.71
CA LEU A 105 -2.44 7.75 2.73
C LEU A 105 -1.20 7.05 3.30
N SER A 106 -1.13 5.73 3.12
CA SER A 106 0.09 4.96 3.38
C SER A 106 1.20 5.37 2.39
N PRO A 107 2.48 5.09 2.69
CA PRO A 107 3.57 5.35 1.75
C PRO A 107 3.36 4.72 0.37
N VAL A 108 2.82 3.50 0.31
CA VAL A 108 2.47 2.83 -0.94
C VAL A 108 1.38 3.61 -1.70
N GLN A 109 0.30 4.01 -1.02
CA GLN A 109 -0.77 4.79 -1.64
C GLN A 109 -0.27 6.16 -2.14
N ARG A 110 0.72 6.76 -1.48
CA ARG A 110 1.35 8.00 -1.97
C ARG A 110 2.23 7.79 -3.19
N LEU A 111 2.90 6.65 -3.32
CA LEU A 111 3.59 6.29 -4.56
C LEU A 111 2.58 6.10 -5.70
N ASP A 112 1.45 5.44 -5.46
CA ASP A 112 0.37 5.32 -6.44
C ASP A 112 -0.21 6.69 -6.83
N GLN A 113 -0.42 7.57 -5.84
CA GLN A 113 -0.83 8.95 -6.07
C GLN A 113 0.18 9.71 -6.96
N SER A 114 1.48 9.55 -6.70
CA SER A 114 2.53 10.15 -7.53
C SER A 114 2.47 9.66 -8.99
N VAL A 115 2.24 8.37 -9.21
CA VAL A 115 2.03 7.79 -10.55
C VAL A 115 0.81 8.41 -11.23
N ALA A 116 -0.32 8.54 -10.53
CA ALA A 116 -1.53 9.16 -11.06
C ALA A 116 -1.29 10.63 -11.48
N LEU A 117 -0.62 11.40 -10.61
CA LEU A 117 -0.29 12.80 -10.84
C LEU A 117 0.66 12.98 -12.03
N LEU A 118 1.72 12.18 -12.12
CA LEU A 118 2.59 12.17 -13.30
C LEU A 118 1.79 11.87 -14.58
N ALA A 119 0.81 10.95 -14.50
CA ALA A 119 0.04 10.52 -15.67
C ALA A 119 -0.95 11.60 -16.13
N ALA A 120 -1.40 12.42 -15.19
CA ALA A 120 -2.18 13.63 -15.43
C ALA A 120 -1.34 14.85 -15.85
N GLY A 121 0.00 14.74 -15.85
CA GLY A 121 0.91 15.86 -16.14
C GLY A 121 1.15 16.83 -14.98
N GLU A 122 0.70 16.49 -13.77
CA GLU A 122 0.92 17.26 -12.53
C GLU A 122 2.30 16.91 -11.92
N GLU A 123 3.40 17.24 -12.63
CA GLU A 123 4.75 16.78 -12.28
C GLU A 123 5.25 17.24 -10.90
N ARG A 124 4.94 18.48 -10.51
CA ARG A 124 5.38 19.05 -9.23
C ARG A 124 4.67 18.37 -8.06
N GLU A 125 3.35 18.23 -8.16
CA GLU A 125 2.51 17.57 -7.18
C GLU A 125 2.90 16.09 -7.07
N ALA A 126 3.25 15.45 -8.18
CA ALA A 126 3.74 14.08 -8.16
C ALA A 126 5.07 13.93 -7.42
N LEU A 127 6.00 14.87 -7.61
CA LEU A 127 7.27 14.92 -6.89
C LEU A 127 7.03 15.06 -5.38
N GLU A 128 6.12 15.95 -4.99
CA GLU A 128 5.71 16.17 -3.60
C GLU A 128 5.10 14.90 -2.99
N ALA A 129 4.17 14.25 -3.69
CA ALA A 129 3.54 13.00 -3.23
C ALA A 129 4.57 11.87 -3.02
N ARG A 130 5.50 11.70 -3.97
CA ARG A 130 6.59 10.71 -3.87
C ARG A 130 7.51 11.00 -2.68
N ASN A 131 7.93 12.24 -2.53
CA ASN A 131 8.84 12.61 -1.43
C ASN A 131 8.15 12.43 -0.08
N LEU A 132 6.86 12.76 0.02
CA LEU A 132 6.08 12.51 1.22
C LEU A 132 5.93 11.01 1.51
N ALA A 133 5.76 10.17 0.50
CA ALA A 133 5.78 8.70 0.67
C ALA A 133 7.06 8.23 1.33
N ILE A 134 8.21 8.69 0.82
CA ILE A 134 9.54 8.30 1.31
C ILE A 134 9.78 8.83 2.72
N SER A 135 9.42 10.09 2.99
CA SER A 135 9.54 10.66 4.34
C SER A 135 8.69 9.91 5.36
N GLN A 136 7.43 9.63 5.05
CA GLN A 136 6.54 8.86 5.93
C GLN A 136 7.05 7.43 6.16
N TRP A 137 7.64 6.81 5.14
CA TRP A 137 8.28 5.51 5.29
C TRP A 137 9.49 5.58 6.23
N LEU A 138 10.37 6.56 6.07
CA LEU A 138 11.51 6.78 6.99
C LEU A 138 11.07 7.08 8.42
N GLU A 139 9.99 7.86 8.60
CA GLU A 139 9.36 8.09 9.90
C GLU A 139 8.84 6.79 10.52
N ALA A 140 8.16 5.95 9.73
CA ALA A 140 7.68 4.65 10.18
C ALA A 140 8.82 3.70 10.58
N LEU A 141 9.94 3.72 9.85
CA LEU A 141 11.15 2.97 10.22
C LEU A 141 11.76 3.48 11.52
N THR A 142 11.90 4.81 11.65
CA THR A 142 12.42 5.46 12.85
C THR A 142 11.56 5.14 14.08
N ALA A 143 10.23 5.17 13.93
CA ALA A 143 9.29 4.80 15.00
C ALA A 143 9.42 3.33 15.44
N ARG A 144 9.96 2.45 14.59
CA ARG A 144 10.29 1.05 14.91
C ARG A 144 11.74 0.85 15.37
N GLY A 145 12.46 1.93 15.70
CA GLY A 145 13.84 1.88 16.20
C GLY A 145 14.90 1.72 15.11
N MET A 146 14.52 1.77 13.84
CA MET A 146 15.46 1.73 12.72
C MET A 146 15.95 3.14 12.40
N THR A 147 17.04 3.54 13.04
CA THR A 147 17.61 4.89 12.93
C THR A 147 18.86 4.97 12.06
N ASN A 148 19.46 3.82 11.73
CA ASN A 148 20.69 3.74 10.94
C ASN A 148 20.37 3.55 9.45
N PHE A 149 20.09 4.66 8.77
CA PHE A 149 20.04 4.72 7.31
C PHE A 149 21.17 5.62 6.79
N ASP A 150 21.79 5.21 5.68
CA ASP A 150 22.87 5.95 5.02
C ASP A 150 22.33 6.67 3.78
N ILE A 151 22.52 7.99 3.73
CA ILE A 151 22.05 8.84 2.63
C ILE A 151 23.24 9.23 1.77
N ARG A 152 23.28 8.69 0.55
CA ARG A 152 24.36 8.92 -0.41
C ARG A 152 23.88 9.82 -1.53
N LYS A 153 24.48 11.00 -1.65
CA LYS A 153 24.25 11.88 -2.81
C LYS A 153 24.77 11.21 -4.08
N SER A 154 24.01 11.35 -5.16
CA SER A 154 24.42 10.94 -6.50
C SER A 154 24.03 11.99 -7.53
N ARG A 155 24.52 11.85 -8.77
CA ARG A 155 24.06 12.69 -9.87
C ARG A 155 22.63 12.29 -10.21
N GLY A 156 21.70 13.24 -10.09
CA GLY A 156 20.28 13.05 -10.44
C GLY A 156 19.40 12.54 -9.29
N GLY A 157 19.92 12.48 -8.06
CA GLY A 157 19.12 12.09 -6.90
C GLY A 157 19.94 11.66 -5.68
N VAL A 158 19.25 10.97 -4.76
CA VAL A 158 19.86 10.37 -3.57
C VAL A 158 19.64 8.85 -3.57
N ILE A 159 20.54 8.14 -2.89
CA ILE A 159 20.41 6.71 -2.61
C ILE A 159 20.29 6.57 -1.10
N LEU A 160 19.17 6.02 -0.63
CA LEU A 160 18.94 5.69 0.77
C LEU A 160 19.26 4.21 0.97
N ALA A 161 20.30 3.90 1.75
CA ALA A 161 20.66 2.54 2.11
C ALA A 161 20.15 2.21 3.52
N VAL A 162 19.37 1.14 3.63
CA VAL A 162 18.75 0.69 4.88
C VAL A 162 19.05 -0.79 5.06
N SER A 163 19.63 -1.14 6.21
CA SER A 163 19.80 -2.52 6.64
C SER A 163 18.74 -2.84 7.68
N PHE A 164 17.99 -3.92 7.46
CA PHE A 164 16.99 -4.37 8.42
C PHE A 164 17.67 -5.35 9.38
N PRO A 165 17.70 -5.06 10.69
CA PRO A 165 18.33 -5.96 11.65
C PRO A 165 17.68 -7.34 11.55
N GLN A 166 18.51 -8.37 11.42
CA GLN A 166 18.11 -9.78 11.41
C GLN A 166 17.48 -10.15 12.75
N GLN A 167 16.18 -9.91 12.92
CA GLN A 167 15.42 -10.43 14.05
C GLN A 167 14.35 -11.43 13.64
N ASP A 168 14.04 -11.52 12.35
CA ASP A 168 13.06 -12.46 11.81
C ASP A 168 13.69 -13.28 10.66
N PRO A 169 13.84 -14.60 10.78
CA PRO A 169 14.26 -15.47 9.69
C PRO A 169 13.26 -15.49 8.51
N ASP A 170 12.01 -15.08 8.74
CA ASP A 170 10.97 -14.91 7.72
C ASP A 170 10.94 -13.47 7.15
N ALA A 171 11.89 -12.61 7.54
CA ALA A 171 11.99 -11.25 7.00
C ALA A 171 12.07 -11.27 5.48
N SER A 172 11.07 -10.65 4.85
CA SER A 172 10.95 -10.56 3.39
C SER A 172 12.03 -9.70 2.74
N VAL A 173 12.71 -8.84 3.51
CA VAL A 173 13.79 -7.95 3.05
C VAL A 173 14.88 -7.84 4.14
N HIS A 174 16.13 -8.11 3.77
CA HIS A 174 17.31 -7.98 4.65
C HIS A 174 17.96 -6.60 4.53
N ALA A 175 17.99 -6.03 3.32
CA ALA A 175 18.53 -4.70 3.07
C ALA A 175 17.90 -4.09 1.81
N LEU A 176 17.93 -2.76 1.74
CA LEU A 176 17.36 -1.97 0.66
C LEU A 176 18.30 -0.82 0.29
N TRP A 177 18.47 -0.57 -1.01
CA TRP A 177 19.03 0.67 -1.53
C TRP A 177 17.97 1.33 -2.41
N LEU A 178 17.38 2.43 -1.95
CA LEU A 178 16.32 3.17 -2.64
C LEU A 178 16.91 4.37 -3.36
N ALA A 179 16.87 4.36 -4.69
CA ALA A 179 17.15 5.49 -5.55
C ALA A 179 15.93 6.43 -5.61
N VAL A 180 16.13 7.69 -5.19
CA VAL A 180 15.12 8.75 -5.21
C VAL A 180 15.60 9.85 -6.16
N PRO A 181 14.96 10.02 -7.34
CA PRO A 181 15.35 11.04 -8.31
C PRO A 181 15.15 12.49 -7.82
N ASP A 182 15.97 13.43 -8.24
CA ASP A 182 15.72 14.87 -7.96
C ASP A 182 14.52 15.41 -8.79
N GLY A 183 14.32 14.87 -10.00
CA GLY A 183 13.25 15.27 -10.93
C GLY A 183 11.99 14.39 -10.88
N PRO A 184 11.09 14.52 -11.87
CA PRO A 184 9.78 13.85 -11.93
C PRO A 184 9.84 12.33 -12.23
N GLY A 185 10.97 11.70 -11.93
CA GLY A 185 11.16 10.25 -12.06
C GLY A 185 10.56 9.47 -10.90
N LEU A 186 10.14 8.24 -11.17
CA LEU A 186 9.73 7.30 -10.14
C LEU A 186 10.96 6.72 -9.41
N PRO A 187 10.82 6.27 -8.15
CA PRO A 187 11.91 5.65 -7.43
C PRO A 187 12.25 4.27 -8.00
N ALA A 188 13.43 3.76 -7.66
CA ALA A 188 13.82 2.37 -7.86
C ALA A 188 14.51 1.83 -6.62
N ALA A 189 14.43 0.52 -6.40
CA ALA A 189 15.01 -0.15 -5.26
C ALA A 189 15.96 -1.26 -5.70
N ALA A 190 17.08 -1.45 -5.01
CA ALA A 190 17.76 -2.73 -4.99
C ALA A 190 17.42 -3.41 -3.66
N VAL A 191 16.76 -4.57 -3.73
CA VAL A 191 16.21 -5.28 -2.58
C VAL A 191 17.01 -6.56 -2.37
N LEU A 192 17.61 -6.72 -1.19
CA LEU A 192 18.26 -7.96 -0.77
C LEU A 192 17.25 -8.80 0.01
N ARG A 193 16.91 -9.99 -0.49
CA ARG A 193 15.89 -10.85 0.11
C ARG A 193 16.15 -12.34 -0.12
N PRO A 194 15.57 -13.24 0.69
CA PRO A 194 15.50 -14.65 0.34
C PRO A 194 14.56 -14.86 -0.88
N ASP A 195 14.84 -15.90 -1.68
CA ASP A 195 13.99 -16.33 -2.80
C ASP A 195 13.77 -17.86 -2.78
N PRO A 196 12.87 -18.35 -1.91
CA PRO A 196 12.61 -19.78 -1.74
C PRO A 196 11.96 -20.42 -2.98
N MET A 197 11.18 -19.66 -3.75
CA MET A 197 10.57 -20.15 -4.99
C MET A 197 11.66 -20.47 -6.02
N ARG A 198 12.60 -19.54 -6.23
CA ARG A 198 13.71 -19.76 -7.16
C ARG A 198 14.66 -20.85 -6.66
N ALA A 199 14.91 -20.93 -5.35
CA ALA A 199 15.66 -22.03 -4.76
C ALA A 199 15.01 -23.40 -5.07
N SER A 200 13.68 -23.50 -4.92
CA SER A 200 12.92 -24.71 -5.21
C SER A 200 12.95 -25.08 -6.70
N LEU A 201 12.79 -24.10 -7.60
CA LEU A 201 12.89 -24.34 -9.04
C LEU A 201 14.29 -24.84 -9.46
N ARG A 202 15.36 -24.35 -8.83
CA ARG A 202 16.74 -24.84 -9.06
C ARG A 202 16.93 -26.27 -8.57
N ALA A 203 16.41 -26.58 -7.38
CA ALA A 203 16.42 -27.93 -6.83
C ALA A 203 15.76 -28.93 -7.78
N LEU A 204 14.55 -28.61 -8.26
CA LEU A 204 13.82 -29.42 -9.25
C LEU A 204 14.63 -29.64 -10.53
N ARG A 205 15.28 -28.61 -11.06
CA ARG A 205 16.10 -28.72 -12.29
C ARG A 205 17.38 -29.50 -12.11
N THR A 206 17.94 -29.56 -10.90
CA THR A 206 19.24 -30.18 -10.61
C THR A 206 19.13 -31.53 -9.93
N GLY A 207 17.92 -31.97 -9.55
CA GLY A 207 17.69 -33.19 -8.78
C GLY A 207 18.28 -33.14 -7.37
N ARG A 208 18.50 -31.94 -6.81
CA ARG A 208 19.08 -31.72 -5.48
C ARG A 208 18.04 -31.18 -4.52
N ALA A 209 18.34 -31.22 -3.22
CA ALA A 209 17.51 -30.54 -2.21
C ALA A 209 17.60 -29.01 -2.37
N PRO A 210 16.52 -28.27 -2.06
CA PRO A 210 16.55 -26.80 -2.01
C PRO A 210 17.61 -26.31 -1.03
N SER A 211 18.52 -25.47 -1.52
CA SER A 211 19.45 -24.70 -0.68
C SER A 211 18.95 -23.27 -0.55
N ALA A 212 19.15 -22.64 0.60
CA ALA A 212 18.82 -21.23 0.80
C ALA A 212 19.44 -20.37 -0.33
N LEU A 213 18.65 -19.45 -0.88
CA LEU A 213 19.07 -18.55 -1.94
C LEU A 213 18.71 -17.13 -1.54
N THR A 214 19.72 -16.26 -1.52
CA THR A 214 19.54 -14.83 -1.33
C THR A 214 19.80 -14.13 -2.65
N ILE A 215 18.91 -13.22 -3.03
CA ILE A 215 19.03 -12.43 -4.26
C ILE A 215 19.11 -10.94 -3.91
N LEU A 216 19.89 -10.22 -4.71
CA LEU A 216 19.83 -8.77 -4.83
C LEU A 216 19.06 -8.47 -6.13
N GLU A 217 17.85 -7.95 -6.01
CA GLU A 217 16.97 -7.66 -7.13
C GLU A 217 16.77 -6.15 -7.28
N GLN A 218 17.09 -5.62 -8.45
CA GLN A 218 16.68 -4.27 -8.82
C GLN A 218 15.21 -4.29 -9.20
N ARG A 219 14.41 -3.47 -8.54
CA ARG A 219 12.99 -3.24 -8.83
C ARG A 219 12.80 -1.79 -9.24
N THR A 220 12.15 -1.60 -10.37
CA THR A 220 11.63 -0.32 -10.82
C THR A 220 10.11 -0.42 -10.87
N CYS A 221 9.44 0.67 -11.20
CA CYS A 221 7.99 0.61 -11.38
C CYS A 221 7.55 -0.15 -12.64
N ARG A 222 8.49 -0.59 -13.49
CA ARG A 222 8.20 -1.27 -14.76
C ARG A 222 8.75 -2.70 -14.85
N ASP A 223 9.86 -2.95 -14.17
CA ASP A 223 10.63 -4.18 -14.34
C ASP A 223 11.35 -4.56 -13.04
N ALA A 224 11.64 -5.85 -12.92
CA ALA A 224 12.44 -6.44 -11.86
C ALA A 224 13.56 -7.30 -12.47
N ARG A 225 14.80 -7.03 -12.07
CA ARG A 225 15.99 -7.71 -12.58
C ARG A 225 16.91 -8.13 -11.44
N ILE A 226 17.29 -9.41 -11.42
CA ILE A 226 18.31 -9.91 -10.49
C ILE A 226 19.67 -9.31 -10.86
N LEU A 227 20.27 -8.59 -9.92
CA LEU A 227 21.63 -8.05 -10.04
C LEU A 227 22.67 -9.07 -9.60
N ARG A 228 22.37 -9.81 -8.55
CA ARG A 228 23.26 -10.82 -7.96
C ARG A 228 22.46 -11.85 -7.19
N GLU A 229 23.02 -13.04 -7.07
CA GLU A 229 22.48 -14.14 -6.28
C GLU A 229 23.61 -14.84 -5.52
N THR A 230 23.29 -15.41 -4.35
CA THR A 230 24.20 -16.25 -3.58
C THR A 230 23.45 -17.40 -2.94
N ALA A 231 24.05 -18.60 -2.97
CA ALA A 231 23.57 -19.76 -2.23
C ALA A 231 24.30 -19.92 -0.88
N GLN A 232 25.33 -19.11 -0.63
CA GLN A 232 26.07 -19.10 0.63
C GLN A 232 25.67 -17.86 1.45
N PRO A 233 25.66 -17.95 2.79
CA PRO A 233 25.52 -16.79 3.66
C PRO A 233 26.56 -15.72 3.27
N ALA A 234 26.09 -14.51 3.00
CA ALA A 234 26.94 -13.40 2.63
C ALA A 234 26.52 -12.17 3.43
N ALA A 235 27.50 -11.43 3.92
CA ALA A 235 27.27 -10.19 4.64
C ALA A 235 26.61 -9.15 3.71
N ILE A 236 25.73 -8.30 4.26
CA ILE A 236 24.97 -7.28 3.51
C ILE A 236 25.94 -6.35 2.76
N GLU A 237 27.06 -6.00 3.40
CA GLU A 237 28.10 -5.12 2.88
C GLU A 237 28.70 -5.66 1.57
N SER A 238 28.70 -6.98 1.38
CA SER A 238 29.20 -7.59 0.15
C SER A 238 28.35 -7.27 -1.08
N PHE A 239 27.09 -6.84 -0.90
CA PHE A 239 26.17 -6.43 -1.96
C PHE A 239 26.17 -4.93 -2.23
N ASP A 240 26.71 -4.12 -1.31
CA ASP A 240 26.59 -2.67 -1.31
C ASP A 240 27.10 -2.02 -2.60
N ARG A 241 28.24 -2.49 -3.13
CA ARG A 241 28.81 -1.99 -4.38
C ARG A 241 27.85 -2.21 -5.55
N ALA A 242 27.36 -3.44 -5.72
CA ALA A 242 26.48 -3.80 -6.83
C ALA A 242 25.13 -3.07 -6.76
N ALA A 243 24.56 -2.95 -5.56
CA ALA A 243 23.32 -2.22 -5.32
C ALA A 243 23.49 -0.72 -5.62
N THR A 244 24.54 -0.12 -5.06
CA THR A 244 24.84 1.32 -5.25
C THR A 244 25.12 1.63 -6.71
N GLU A 245 25.91 0.82 -7.42
CA GLU A 245 26.18 1.02 -8.84
C GLU A 245 24.89 0.94 -9.68
N ALA A 246 24.03 -0.04 -9.42
CA ALA A 246 22.74 -0.16 -10.11
C ALA A 246 21.85 1.07 -9.86
N MET A 247 21.78 1.55 -8.61
CA MET A 247 20.99 2.73 -8.24
C MET A 247 21.56 4.02 -8.84
N ARG A 248 22.89 4.19 -8.83
CA ARG A 248 23.57 5.32 -9.49
C ARG A 248 23.32 5.33 -11.00
N ASN A 249 23.33 4.16 -11.64
CA ASN A 249 23.04 4.04 -13.06
C ASN A 249 21.57 4.39 -13.35
N TYR A 250 20.65 3.95 -12.50
CA TYR A 250 19.23 4.32 -12.61
C TYR A 250 19.01 5.84 -12.50
N LEU A 251 19.64 6.51 -11.51
CA LEU A 251 19.47 7.94 -11.28
C LEU A 251 19.95 8.84 -12.43
N ARG A 252 20.79 8.34 -13.34
CA ARG A 252 21.19 9.07 -14.55
C ARG A 252 20.05 9.26 -15.54
N GLN A 253 19.12 8.30 -15.57
CA GLN A 253 17.94 8.33 -16.42
C GLN A 253 16.81 7.57 -15.70
N PRO A 254 16.20 8.19 -14.68
CA PRO A 254 15.12 7.57 -13.93
C PRO A 254 13.97 7.20 -14.86
N ALA A 255 13.28 6.10 -14.55
CA ALA A 255 12.06 5.79 -15.27
C ALA A 255 11.02 6.89 -15.00
N GLY A 256 10.57 7.56 -16.06
CA GLY A 256 9.33 8.33 -16.04
C GLY A 256 8.13 7.40 -16.15
N LEU A 257 6.96 7.92 -16.50
CA LEU A 257 5.83 7.08 -16.87
C LEU A 257 5.98 6.50 -18.27
N THR A 258 5.62 5.23 -18.42
CA THR A 258 5.38 4.67 -19.76
C THR A 258 3.99 5.12 -20.16
N LYS A 259 3.81 5.54 -21.42
CA LYS A 259 2.45 5.64 -21.96
C LYS A 259 1.85 4.24 -21.98
N THR A 260 0.75 4.05 -21.29
CA THR A 260 -0.05 2.84 -21.35
C THR A 260 -1.12 3.00 -22.44
N GLY A 261 -1.54 1.89 -23.03
CA GLY A 261 -2.63 1.89 -24.00
C GLY A 261 -3.95 2.31 -23.35
N PRO A 262 -4.95 2.77 -24.14
CA PRO A 262 -6.28 3.05 -23.61
C PRO A 262 -6.87 1.82 -22.89
N GLY A 263 -7.30 2.00 -21.64
CA GLY A 263 -7.87 0.93 -20.80
C GLY A 263 -6.84 -0.01 -20.15
N GLU A 264 -5.54 0.23 -20.35
CA GLU A 264 -4.50 -0.48 -19.62
C GLU A 264 -4.22 0.22 -18.27
N PRO A 265 -3.91 -0.55 -17.20
CA PRO A 265 -3.57 0.01 -15.90
C PRO A 265 -2.44 1.04 -15.98
N LEU A 266 -2.51 2.09 -15.16
CA LEU A 266 -1.38 2.98 -14.96
C LEU A 266 -0.18 2.19 -14.40
N PRO A 267 1.06 2.55 -14.77
CA PRO A 267 2.24 1.77 -14.40
C PRO A 267 2.64 2.03 -12.93
N SER A 268 1.80 1.54 -12.01
CA SER A 268 2.09 1.50 -10.58
C SER A 268 3.36 0.68 -10.32
N CYS A 269 4.05 0.98 -9.23
CA CYS A 269 5.33 0.33 -8.98
C CYS A 269 5.16 -1.16 -8.69
N LEU A 270 6.05 -2.02 -9.19
CA LEU A 270 5.93 -3.47 -9.01
C LEU A 270 6.29 -3.89 -7.58
N MET A 271 5.30 -4.34 -6.82
CA MET A 271 5.44 -4.73 -5.41
C MET A 271 6.05 -3.59 -4.57
N PRO A 272 5.35 -2.45 -4.43
CA PRO A 272 5.87 -1.27 -3.74
C PRO A 272 6.20 -1.53 -2.26
N GLU A 273 5.64 -2.58 -1.68
CA GLU A 273 5.91 -3.10 -0.33
C GLU A 273 7.34 -3.62 -0.19
N LEU A 274 7.96 -4.08 -1.28
CA LEU A 274 9.38 -4.41 -1.31
C LEU A 274 10.27 -3.18 -1.51
N MET A 275 9.72 -2.09 -2.06
CA MET A 275 10.44 -0.83 -2.26
C MET A 275 10.41 0.06 -1.01
N LEU A 276 9.31 0.01 -0.24
CA LEU A 276 9.10 0.73 1.01
C LEU A 276 8.69 -0.25 2.14
N PRO A 277 9.52 -1.26 2.45
CA PRO A 277 9.17 -2.26 3.45
C PRO A 277 9.13 -1.65 4.85
N VAL A 278 8.14 -2.06 5.64
CA VAL A 278 8.08 -1.75 7.07
C VAL A 278 8.10 -3.08 7.84
N PRO A 279 9.26 -3.52 8.35
CA PRO A 279 9.40 -4.78 9.09
C PRO A 279 8.42 -4.85 10.25
N ALA A 280 7.83 -6.02 10.53
CA ALA A 280 6.92 -6.25 11.66
C ALA A 280 7.51 -5.71 12.98
N ALA A 281 6.65 -5.30 13.92
CA ALA A 281 7.12 -4.89 15.23
C ALA A 281 7.86 -6.07 15.88
N ALA A 282 9.10 -5.85 16.33
CA ALA A 282 9.77 -6.81 17.19
C ALA A 282 8.98 -6.85 18.52
N TYR A 283 8.34 -7.98 18.79
CA TYR A 283 7.64 -8.25 20.06
C TYR A 283 8.60 -8.84 21.08
#